data_AF-A0A372ZUH4-F1
#
_entry.id   AF-A0A372ZUH4-F1
#
_cell.length_a   1.000
_cell.length_b   1.000
_cell.length_c   1.000
_cell.angle_alpha   90.00
_cell.angle_beta   90.00
_cell.angle_gamma   90.00
#
_symmetry.space_group_name_H-M   'P 1'
#
loop_
_entity.id
_entity.type
_entity.pdbx_description
1 polymer ?
#
loop_
_entity_poly.entity_id
_entity_poly.type
_entity_poly.pdbx_seq_one_letter_code
_entity_poly.pdbx_strand_id
1 'polypeptide(L)'
;MATSNGFGPRALRYLESARNLVGCAGGAVGLGLHFAGLGGVWWPGVVAGLYGVGALLTPAPKPRPPLPPRPEPRPEPQPLPPEVSAPPAPKPEPVPAPEPAPAPDPELVALAAYLDTVPLPPSAGVDGLLAALRAAGPGPVAERIVRHRLPVAVAGYLRARTWQPWAGPDDPDPAVQLGREVDRLAGELA
;
A
#
# COMPACT_ATOMS: atom_id res chain seq x y z
N MET A 1 21.89 4.91 -24.50
CA MET A 1 21.55 5.92 -23.48
C MET A 1 22.55 5.82 -22.34
N ALA A 2 23.34 6.87 -22.15
CA ALA A 2 24.35 6.94 -21.09
C ALA A 2 23.67 7.20 -19.75
N THR A 3 23.67 6.23 -18.84
CA THR A 3 23.35 6.50 -17.43
C THR A 3 24.51 7.29 -16.86
N SER A 4 24.29 8.58 -16.59
CA SER A 4 25.21 9.36 -15.79
C SER A 4 25.44 8.61 -14.47
N ASN A 5 26.69 8.23 -14.19
CA ASN A 5 27.11 7.69 -12.90
C ASN A 5 27.16 8.84 -11.86
N GLY A 6 26.05 9.56 -11.72
CA GLY A 6 25.93 10.74 -10.88
C GLY A 6 25.99 10.41 -9.39
N PHE A 7 26.22 11.45 -8.60
CA PHE A 7 26.21 11.40 -7.14
C PHE A 7 24.87 10.86 -6.56
N GLY A 8 23.75 11.09 -7.25
CA GLY A 8 22.40 10.71 -6.81
C GLY A 8 22.18 9.22 -6.53
N PRO A 9 22.40 8.30 -7.50
CA PRO A 9 22.22 6.86 -7.27
C PRO A 9 23.12 6.28 -6.17
N ARG A 10 24.32 6.85 -5.96
CA ARG A 10 25.21 6.43 -4.87
C ARG A 10 24.75 6.95 -3.52
N ALA A 11 24.29 8.20 -3.46
CA ALA A 11 23.71 8.80 -2.26
C ALA A 11 22.45 8.04 -1.81
N LEU A 12 21.53 7.73 -2.73
CA LEU A 12 20.33 6.94 -2.42
C LEU A 12 20.68 5.55 -1.87
N ARG A 13 21.61 4.85 -2.52
CA ARG A 13 22.11 3.55 -2.01
C ARG A 13 22.77 3.65 -0.64
N TYR A 14 23.44 4.75 -0.34
CA TYR A 14 24.03 4.99 0.97
C TYR A 14 22.94 5.26 2.02
N LEU A 15 21.94 6.07 1.68
CA LEU A 15 20.83 6.41 2.58
C LEU A 15 20.04 5.16 3.01
N GLU A 16 19.82 4.24 2.06
CA GLU A 16 19.16 2.95 2.31
C GLU A 16 20.10 1.88 2.91
N SER A 17 21.39 2.17 3.04
CA SER A 17 22.36 1.22 3.60
C SER A 17 22.09 0.97 5.07
N ALA A 18 22.26 -0.29 5.49
CA ALA A 18 22.20 -0.68 6.89
C ALA A 18 23.15 0.16 7.79
N ARG A 19 24.28 0.64 7.25
CA ARG A 19 25.19 1.54 7.98
C ARG A 19 24.53 2.88 8.31
N ASN A 20 23.89 3.48 7.33
CA ASN A 20 23.23 4.76 7.54
C ASN A 20 22.02 4.62 8.48
N LEU A 21 21.24 3.54 8.34
CA LEU A 21 20.08 3.28 9.20
C LEU A 21 20.48 3.08 10.67
N VAL A 22 21.50 2.25 10.94
CA VAL A 22 21.98 2.02 12.31
C VAL A 22 22.64 3.28 12.87
N GLY A 23 23.36 4.05 12.04
CA GLY A 23 23.87 5.37 12.41
C GLY A 23 22.75 6.34 12.79
N CYS A 24 21.70 6.46 11.98
CA CYS A 24 20.54 7.30 12.27
C CYS A 24 19.84 6.90 13.58
N ALA A 25 19.71 5.59 13.85
CA ALA A 25 19.17 5.11 15.11
C ALA A 25 20.04 5.53 16.31
N GLY A 26 21.37 5.41 16.21
CA GLY A 26 22.30 5.90 17.22
C GLY A 26 22.24 7.41 17.42
N GLY A 27 22.15 8.18 16.33
CA GLY A 27 21.97 9.63 16.38
C GLY A 27 20.67 10.05 17.07
N ALA A 28 19.56 9.33 16.81
CA ALA A 28 18.28 9.57 17.47
C ALA A 28 18.35 9.29 18.98
N VAL A 29 19.07 8.25 19.41
CA VAL A 29 19.35 8.00 20.83
C VAL A 29 20.11 9.18 21.44
N GLY A 30 21.16 9.68 20.77
CA GLY A 30 21.90 10.86 21.22
C GLY A 30 21.02 12.11 21.40
N LEU A 31 20.07 12.31 20.50
CA LEU A 31 19.11 13.40 20.59
C LEU A 31 18.13 13.19 21.77
N GLY A 32 17.70 11.95 22.02
CA GLY A 32 16.92 11.60 23.20
C GLY A 32 17.66 11.88 24.52
N LEU A 33 18.96 11.57 24.60
CA LEU A 33 19.78 11.93 25.75
C LEU A 33 19.84 13.44 25.96
N HIS A 34 19.97 14.23 24.88
CA HIS A 34 19.97 15.69 24.98
C HIS A 34 18.67 16.22 25.61
N PHE A 35 17.51 15.77 25.11
CA PHE A 35 16.22 16.18 25.66
C PHE A 35 15.98 15.68 27.09
N ALA A 36 16.63 14.59 27.50
CA ALA A 36 16.64 14.14 28.89
C ALA A 36 17.57 14.97 29.81
N GLY A 37 18.22 16.02 29.28
CA GLY A 37 19.13 16.90 30.03
C GLY A 37 20.58 16.41 30.09
N LEU A 38 20.93 15.33 29.38
CA LEU A 38 22.28 14.81 29.32
C LEU A 38 23.04 15.37 28.11
N GLY A 39 24.30 15.78 28.30
CA GLY A 39 25.19 16.19 27.21
C GLY A 39 25.35 17.70 27.03
N GLY A 40 24.53 18.54 27.66
CA GLY A 40 24.73 20.00 27.70
C GLY A 40 25.08 20.60 26.33
N VAL A 41 26.10 21.47 26.26
CA VAL A 41 26.60 22.06 24.99
C VAL A 41 27.26 21.03 24.05
N TRP A 42 27.69 19.89 24.57
CA TRP A 42 28.40 18.84 23.82
C TRP A 42 27.46 17.86 23.12
N TRP A 43 26.14 18.06 23.22
CA TRP A 43 25.14 17.21 22.59
C TRP A 43 25.36 16.96 21.09
N PRO A 44 25.85 17.91 20.26
CA PRO A 44 26.13 17.62 18.85
C PRO A 44 27.24 16.58 18.68
N GLY A 45 28.25 16.61 19.57
CA GLY A 45 29.34 15.63 19.59
C GLY A 45 28.85 14.25 20.02
N VAL A 46 27.93 14.18 20.97
CA VAL A 46 27.29 12.91 21.40
C VAL A 46 26.48 12.30 20.26
N VAL A 47 25.67 13.10 19.57
CA VAL A 47 24.88 12.65 18.40
C VAL A 47 25.78 12.15 17.28
N ALA A 48 26.82 12.93 16.92
CA ALA A 48 27.77 12.56 15.87
C ALA A 48 28.55 11.28 16.23
N GLY A 49 28.98 11.14 17.48
CA GLY A 49 29.68 9.97 17.98
C GLY A 49 28.82 8.71 17.93
N LEU A 50 27.58 8.77 18.43
CA LEU A 50 26.66 7.64 18.40
C LEU A 50 26.25 7.25 16.97
N TYR A 51 26.07 8.24 16.08
CA TYR A 51 25.87 7.97 14.65
C TYR A 51 27.07 7.22 14.05
N GLY A 52 28.28 7.71 14.30
CA GLY A 52 29.50 7.10 13.79
C GLY A 52 29.70 5.67 14.29
N VAL A 53 29.50 5.43 15.59
CA VAL A 53 29.59 4.09 16.18
C VAL A 53 28.54 3.15 15.58
N GLY A 54 27.29 3.61 15.47
CA GLY A 54 26.21 2.84 14.84
C GLY A 54 26.55 2.46 13.40
N ALA A 55 27.05 3.40 12.61
CA ALA A 55 27.43 3.16 11.22
C ALA A 55 28.65 2.24 11.05
N LEU A 56 29.59 2.24 12.00
CA LEU A 56 30.80 1.41 11.95
C LEU A 56 30.56 -0.03 12.41
N LEU A 57 29.66 -0.23 13.37
CA LEU A 57 29.36 -1.56 13.90
C LEU A 57 28.49 -2.41 12.96
N THR A 58 27.88 -1.82 11.92
CA THR A 58 27.04 -2.57 11.00
C THR A 58 27.86 -3.55 10.14
N PRO A 59 27.52 -4.85 10.14
CA PRO A 59 28.16 -5.85 9.29
C PRO A 59 28.01 -5.54 7.80
N ALA A 60 29.03 -5.90 7.00
CA ALA A 60 28.98 -5.72 5.55
C ALA A 60 27.94 -6.65 4.90
N PRO A 61 27.21 -6.20 3.86
CA PRO A 61 26.26 -7.05 3.14
C PRO A 61 26.96 -8.24 2.48
N LYS A 62 26.36 -9.43 2.58
CA LYS A 62 26.86 -10.64 1.93
C LYS A 62 26.71 -10.53 0.39
N PRO A 63 27.69 -10.97 -0.41
CA PRO A 63 27.57 -10.93 -1.87
C PRO A 63 26.33 -11.68 -2.36
N ARG A 64 25.60 -11.07 -3.30
CA ARG A 64 24.45 -11.72 -3.93
C ARG A 64 24.96 -12.80 -4.89
N PRO A 65 24.43 -14.04 -4.84
CA PRO A 65 24.78 -15.08 -5.80
C PRO A 65 24.49 -14.63 -7.25
N PRO A 66 25.28 -15.08 -8.24
CA PRO A 66 25.00 -14.78 -9.64
C PRO A 66 23.65 -15.38 -10.08
N LEU A 67 22.92 -14.63 -10.90
CA LEU A 67 21.64 -15.07 -11.46
C LEU A 67 21.87 -16.18 -12.51
N PRO A 68 21.00 -17.20 -12.59
CA PRO A 68 21.06 -18.19 -13.66
C PRO A 68 20.80 -17.56 -15.03
N PRO A 69 21.35 -18.13 -16.12
CA PRO A 69 21.17 -17.61 -17.47
C PRO A 69 19.69 -17.68 -17.90
N ARG A 70 19.25 -16.64 -18.63
CA ARG A 70 17.89 -16.54 -19.17
C ARG A 70 17.67 -17.65 -20.24
N PRO A 71 16.59 -18.44 -20.19
CA PRO A 71 16.25 -19.38 -21.25
C PRO A 71 16.02 -18.65 -22.58
N GLU A 72 16.56 -19.17 -23.68
CA GLU A 72 16.38 -18.55 -25.00
C GLU A 72 14.92 -18.65 -25.50
N PRO A 73 14.46 -17.68 -26.32
CA PRO A 73 13.11 -17.71 -26.89
C PRO A 73 12.93 -18.92 -27.81
N ARG A 74 11.95 -19.77 -27.50
CA ARG A 74 11.51 -20.85 -28.39
C ARG A 74 10.80 -20.24 -29.61
N PRO A 75 11.10 -20.67 -30.85
CA PRO A 75 10.39 -20.16 -32.03
C PRO A 75 8.89 -20.43 -31.93
N GLU A 76 8.06 -19.40 -32.17
CA GLU A 76 6.60 -19.54 -32.26
C GLU A 76 6.20 -20.47 -33.43
N PRO A 77 5.26 -21.41 -33.23
CA PRO A 77 4.70 -22.21 -34.31
C PRO A 77 3.95 -21.35 -35.31
N GLN A 78 4.24 -21.51 -36.61
CA GLN A 78 3.51 -20.81 -37.67
C GLN A 78 2.05 -21.28 -37.76
N PRO A 79 1.09 -20.40 -38.10
CA PRO A 79 -0.32 -20.76 -38.26
C PRO A 79 -0.51 -21.69 -39.47
N LEU A 80 -1.17 -22.84 -39.28
CA LEU A 80 -1.62 -23.72 -40.35
C LEU A 80 -2.91 -23.17 -41.00
N PRO A 81 -3.18 -23.45 -42.29
CA PRO A 81 -4.38 -22.97 -42.98
C PRO A 81 -5.69 -23.55 -42.41
N PRO A 82 -6.83 -22.86 -42.55
CA PRO A 82 -8.10 -23.32 -42.01
C PRO A 82 -8.65 -24.51 -42.83
N GLU A 83 -8.76 -25.68 -42.19
CA GLU A 83 -9.58 -26.78 -42.69
C GLU A 83 -11.06 -26.40 -42.63
N VAL A 84 -11.72 -26.41 -43.79
CA VAL A 84 -13.16 -26.22 -43.94
C VAL A 84 -13.87 -27.47 -43.40
N SER A 85 -14.49 -27.37 -42.21
CA SER A 85 -15.41 -28.39 -41.70
C SER A 85 -16.85 -28.08 -42.08
N ALA A 86 -17.53 -29.08 -42.63
CA ALA A 86 -18.94 -29.07 -43.03
C ALA A 86 -19.90 -28.81 -41.84
N PRO A 87 -21.13 -28.30 -42.10
CA PRO A 87 -22.07 -27.95 -41.03
C PRO A 87 -22.62 -29.19 -40.30
N PRO A 88 -22.61 -29.23 -38.95
CA PRO A 88 -23.34 -30.25 -38.20
C PRO A 88 -24.84 -29.90 -38.13
N ALA A 89 -25.67 -30.94 -38.15
CA ALA A 89 -27.12 -30.88 -37.98
C ALA A 89 -27.54 -30.17 -36.67
N PRO A 90 -28.75 -29.55 -36.61
CA PRO A 90 -29.19 -28.80 -35.45
C PRO A 90 -29.40 -29.74 -34.24
N LYS A 91 -28.58 -29.56 -33.21
CA LYS A 91 -28.85 -30.08 -31.86
C LYS A 91 -30.00 -29.28 -31.25
N PRO A 92 -30.94 -29.93 -30.52
CA PRO A 92 -32.00 -29.22 -29.82
C PRO A 92 -31.39 -28.25 -28.79
N GLU A 93 -31.86 -26.99 -28.82
CA GLU A 93 -31.44 -25.94 -27.92
C GLU A 93 -31.67 -26.35 -26.45
N PRO A 94 -30.63 -26.36 -25.61
CA PRO A 94 -30.82 -26.42 -24.17
C PRO A 94 -31.55 -25.16 -23.75
N VAL A 95 -32.71 -25.32 -23.11
CA VAL A 95 -33.37 -24.22 -22.39
C VAL A 95 -32.32 -23.56 -21.49
N PRO A 96 -32.11 -22.24 -21.57
CA PRO A 96 -31.12 -21.58 -20.74
C PRO A 96 -31.51 -21.79 -19.27
N ALA A 97 -30.67 -22.51 -18.53
CA ALA A 97 -30.76 -22.53 -17.08
C ALA A 97 -30.67 -21.06 -16.59
N PRO A 98 -31.48 -20.65 -15.60
CA PRO A 98 -31.39 -19.30 -15.05
C PRO A 98 -29.94 -19.06 -14.62
N GLU A 99 -29.38 -17.93 -15.07
CA GLU A 99 -28.04 -17.48 -14.67
C GLU A 99 -27.97 -17.51 -13.14
N PRO A 100 -26.97 -18.19 -12.54
CA PRO A 100 -26.76 -18.14 -11.11
C PRO A 100 -26.66 -16.68 -10.69
N ALA A 101 -27.39 -16.28 -9.64
CA ALA A 101 -27.26 -14.94 -9.07
C ALA A 101 -25.75 -14.62 -8.89
N PRO A 102 -25.29 -13.42 -9.27
CA PRO A 102 -23.88 -13.08 -9.17
C PRO A 102 -23.42 -13.30 -7.73
N ALA A 103 -22.36 -14.10 -7.57
CA ALA A 103 -21.75 -14.33 -6.28
C ALA A 103 -21.33 -12.97 -5.66
N PRO A 104 -21.45 -12.81 -4.34
CA PRO A 104 -21.01 -11.57 -3.68
C PRO A 104 -19.53 -11.31 -3.96
N ASP A 105 -19.19 -10.04 -4.21
CA ASP A 105 -17.81 -9.63 -4.49
C ASP A 105 -16.91 -10.00 -3.30
N PRO A 106 -15.94 -10.93 -3.48
CA PRO A 106 -15.11 -11.43 -2.40
C PRO A 106 -14.24 -10.34 -1.78
N GLU A 107 -13.88 -9.30 -2.53
CA GLU A 107 -13.04 -8.21 -2.00
C GLU A 107 -13.84 -7.26 -1.13
N LEU A 108 -15.09 -6.97 -1.50
CA LEU A 108 -15.98 -6.20 -0.66
C LEU A 108 -16.28 -6.94 0.66
N VAL A 109 -16.42 -8.27 0.61
CA VAL A 109 -16.58 -9.12 1.80
C VAL A 109 -15.32 -9.06 2.68
N ALA A 110 -14.13 -9.23 2.09
CA ALA A 110 -12.87 -9.17 2.83
C ALA A 110 -12.64 -7.77 3.44
N LEU A 111 -12.99 -6.71 2.72
CA LEU A 111 -12.89 -5.35 3.21
C LEU A 111 -13.84 -5.11 4.39
N ALA A 112 -15.10 -5.53 4.29
CA ALA A 112 -16.05 -5.42 5.39
C ALA A 112 -15.53 -6.15 6.65
N ALA A 113 -15.05 -7.38 6.50
CA ALA A 113 -14.47 -8.14 7.61
C ALA A 113 -13.23 -7.47 8.22
N TYR A 114 -12.39 -6.82 7.40
CA TYR A 114 -11.28 -6.02 7.90
C TYR A 114 -11.78 -4.81 8.70
N LEU A 115 -12.75 -4.05 8.16
CA LEU A 115 -13.27 -2.84 8.80
C LEU A 115 -13.94 -3.13 10.15
N ASP A 116 -14.54 -4.32 10.32
CA ASP A 116 -15.09 -4.77 11.61
C ASP A 116 -14.02 -4.90 12.72
N THR A 117 -12.75 -5.08 12.35
CA THR A 117 -11.63 -5.15 13.31
C THR A 117 -11.02 -3.80 13.66
N VAL A 118 -11.35 -2.77 12.88
CA VAL A 118 -10.74 -1.45 12.98
C VAL A 118 -11.60 -0.55 13.87
N PRO A 119 -11.03 0.23 14.81
CA PRO A 119 -11.79 1.11 15.68
C PRO A 119 -12.24 2.38 14.92
N LEU A 120 -13.25 2.23 14.08
CA LEU A 120 -13.83 3.31 13.28
C LEU A 120 -14.91 4.07 14.08
N PRO A 121 -15.02 5.39 13.89
CA PRO A 121 -16.06 6.17 14.53
C PRO A 121 -17.40 5.93 13.81
N PRO A 122 -18.52 5.72 14.53
CA PRO A 122 -19.83 5.53 13.89
C PRO A 122 -20.25 6.70 12.99
N SER A 123 -19.79 7.91 13.33
CA SER A 123 -20.05 9.13 12.56
C SER A 123 -19.38 9.15 11.17
N ALA A 124 -18.47 8.23 10.87
CA ALA A 124 -17.83 8.17 9.55
C ALA A 124 -18.74 7.62 8.45
N GLY A 125 -19.89 7.01 8.77
CA GLY A 125 -20.86 6.54 7.76
C GLY A 125 -20.40 5.35 6.92
N VAL A 126 -19.35 4.63 7.34
CA VAL A 126 -18.73 3.53 6.58
C VAL A 126 -19.73 2.41 6.28
N ASP A 127 -20.61 2.08 7.23
CA ASP A 127 -21.66 1.06 7.03
C ASP A 127 -22.63 1.43 5.90
N GLY A 128 -22.98 2.71 5.79
CA GLY A 128 -23.80 3.25 4.71
C GLY A 128 -23.11 3.12 3.35
N LEU A 129 -21.82 3.44 3.28
CA LEU A 129 -21.02 3.25 2.06
C LEU A 129 -20.91 1.77 1.67
N LEU A 130 -20.69 0.86 2.62
CA LEU A 130 -20.66 -0.58 2.35
C LEU A 130 -22.01 -1.08 1.83
N ALA A 131 -23.13 -0.58 2.38
CA ALA A 131 -24.45 -0.88 1.86
C ALA A 131 -24.64 -0.35 0.42
N ALA A 132 -24.20 0.88 0.15
CA ALA A 132 -24.25 1.47 -1.20
C ALA A 132 -23.41 0.68 -2.22
N LEU A 133 -22.20 0.25 -1.85
CA LEU A 133 -21.34 -0.59 -2.70
C LEU A 133 -22.00 -1.94 -3.03
N ARG A 134 -22.65 -2.58 -2.04
CA ARG A 134 -23.39 -3.83 -2.27
C ARG A 134 -24.58 -3.62 -3.21
N ALA A 135 -25.27 -2.49 -3.09
CA ALA A 135 -26.41 -2.15 -3.94
C ALA A 135 -25.98 -1.78 -5.38
N ALA A 136 -24.85 -1.09 -5.53
CA ALA A 136 -24.29 -0.71 -6.83
C ALA A 136 -23.78 -1.92 -7.63
N GLY A 137 -23.32 -2.97 -6.93
CA GLY A 137 -22.74 -4.16 -7.55
C GLY A 137 -21.32 -3.94 -8.09
N PRO A 138 -20.74 -4.95 -8.77
CA PRO A 138 -19.39 -4.86 -9.30
C PRO A 138 -19.30 -3.85 -10.44
N GLY A 139 -18.26 -3.03 -10.42
CA GLY A 139 -18.00 -2.02 -11.45
C GLY A 139 -16.70 -1.26 -11.20
N PRO A 140 -16.16 -0.56 -12.21
CA PRO A 140 -14.83 0.06 -12.12
C PRO A 140 -14.72 1.12 -11.01
N VAL A 141 -15.83 1.80 -10.69
CA VAL A 141 -15.88 2.75 -9.58
C VAL A 141 -15.89 2.02 -8.24
N ALA A 142 -16.77 1.04 -8.07
CA ALA A 142 -16.85 0.22 -6.86
C ALA A 142 -15.53 -0.50 -6.57
N GLU A 143 -14.91 -1.13 -7.58
CA GLU A 143 -13.61 -1.80 -7.45
C GLU A 143 -12.51 -0.85 -6.99
N ARG A 144 -12.45 0.37 -7.54
CA ARG A 144 -11.48 1.38 -7.13
C ARG A 144 -11.72 1.86 -5.69
N ILE A 145 -12.98 1.99 -5.29
CA ILE A 145 -13.34 2.36 -3.92
C ILE A 145 -12.92 1.26 -2.94
N VAL A 146 -13.31 0.01 -3.21
CA VAL A 146 -13.04 -1.17 -2.38
C VAL A 146 -11.53 -1.45 -2.28
N ARG A 147 -10.82 -1.49 -3.42
CA ARG A 147 -9.40 -1.87 -3.45
C ARG A 147 -8.46 -0.80 -2.94
N HIS A 148 -8.83 0.48 -3.07
CA HIS A 148 -7.87 1.56 -2.89
C HIS A 148 -8.39 2.72 -2.06
N ARG A 149 -9.49 3.36 -2.46
CA ARG A 149 -9.86 4.66 -1.89
C ARG A 149 -10.32 4.55 -0.44
N LEU A 150 -11.17 3.58 -0.13
CA LEU A 150 -11.63 3.37 1.24
C LEU A 150 -10.48 2.88 2.16
N PRO A 151 -9.66 1.88 1.79
CA PRO A 151 -8.47 1.51 2.56
C PRO A 151 -7.52 2.67 2.84
N VAL A 152 -7.27 3.54 1.85
CA VAL A 152 -6.39 4.73 2.02
C VAL A 152 -7.00 5.74 2.98
N ALA A 153 -8.30 6.03 2.88
CA ALA A 153 -8.99 6.94 3.80
C ALA A 153 -8.94 6.42 5.24
N VAL A 154 -9.19 5.12 5.44
CA VAL A 154 -9.11 4.46 6.75
C VAL A 154 -7.68 4.48 7.30
N ALA A 155 -6.67 4.20 6.49
CA ALA A 155 -5.27 4.29 6.90
C ALA A 155 -4.88 5.73 7.31
N GLY A 156 -5.39 6.74 6.59
CA GLY A 156 -5.23 8.15 6.94
C GLY A 156 -5.84 8.49 8.29
N TYR A 157 -7.07 8.04 8.55
CA TYR A 157 -7.74 8.20 9.85
C TYR A 157 -6.96 7.55 10.99
N LEU A 158 -6.53 6.30 10.84
CA LEU A 158 -5.79 5.58 11.86
C LEU A 158 -4.45 6.26 12.16
N ARG A 159 -3.76 6.72 11.13
CA ARG A 159 -2.53 7.51 11.29
C ARG A 159 -2.81 8.81 12.02
N ALA A 160 -3.84 9.56 11.64
CA ALA A 160 -4.17 10.81 12.33
C ALA A 160 -4.49 10.58 13.82
N ARG A 161 -5.24 9.50 14.14
CA ARG A 161 -5.51 9.06 15.52
C ARG A 161 -4.24 8.77 16.32
N THR A 162 -3.22 8.17 15.71
CA THR A 162 -1.94 7.93 16.42
C THR A 162 -1.26 9.21 16.84
N TRP A 163 -1.44 10.32 16.11
CA TRP A 163 -0.81 11.61 16.40
C TRP A 163 -1.71 12.60 17.13
N GLN A 164 -2.99 12.26 17.35
CA GLN A 164 -3.99 13.12 17.98
C GLN A 164 -3.53 13.72 19.33
N PRO A 165 -2.80 13.02 20.22
CA PRO A 165 -2.31 13.62 21.46
C PRO A 165 -1.36 14.81 21.27
N TRP A 166 -0.76 14.95 20.09
CA TRP A 166 0.15 16.04 19.73
C TRP A 166 -0.47 17.04 18.75
N ALA A 167 -1.75 16.86 18.40
CA ALA A 167 -2.47 17.78 17.54
C ALA A 167 -2.73 19.10 18.27
N GLY A 168 -2.61 20.21 17.55
CA GLY A 168 -2.98 21.54 18.02
C GLY A 168 -4.50 21.72 18.12
N PRO A 169 -4.96 22.79 18.78
CA PRO A 169 -6.39 23.07 18.96
C PRO A 169 -7.12 23.35 17.64
N ASP A 170 -6.42 23.83 16.62
CA ASP A 170 -6.98 24.11 15.29
C ASP A 170 -6.85 22.93 14.32
N ASP A 171 -6.26 21.81 14.76
CA ASP A 171 -6.13 20.64 13.89
C ASP A 171 -7.50 20.01 13.64
N PRO A 172 -7.78 19.62 12.38
CA PRO A 172 -9.08 19.09 12.01
C PRO A 172 -9.35 17.73 12.65
N ASP A 173 -10.59 17.53 13.11
CA ASP A 173 -11.02 16.25 13.69
C ASP A 173 -10.91 15.11 12.65
N PRO A 174 -10.09 14.07 12.90
CA PRO A 174 -9.90 12.98 11.96
C PRO A 174 -11.18 12.18 11.70
N ALA A 175 -12.10 12.07 12.66
CA ALA A 175 -13.38 11.39 12.46
C ALA A 175 -14.26 12.15 11.45
N VAL A 176 -14.29 13.48 11.57
CA VAL A 176 -15.03 14.35 10.63
C VAL A 176 -14.42 14.31 9.24
N GLN A 177 -13.08 14.27 9.13
CA GLN A 177 -12.43 14.12 7.83
C GLN A 177 -12.75 12.78 7.17
N LEU A 178 -12.70 11.68 7.92
CA LEU A 178 -13.06 10.37 7.39
C LEU A 178 -14.52 10.36 6.89
N GLY A 179 -15.45 10.93 7.67
CA GLY A 179 -16.86 11.05 7.26
C GLY A 179 -17.02 11.81 5.94
N ARG A 180 -16.35 12.96 5.78
CA ARG A 180 -16.38 13.72 4.52
C ARG A 180 -15.85 12.94 3.32
N GLU A 181 -14.78 12.17 3.51
CA GLU A 181 -14.25 11.32 2.45
C GLU A 181 -15.21 10.17 2.13
N VAL A 182 -15.82 9.55 3.14
CA VAL A 182 -16.84 8.50 2.93
C VAL A 182 -18.05 9.05 2.16
N ASP A 183 -18.56 10.22 2.54
CA ASP A 183 -19.66 10.90 1.84
C ASP A 183 -19.30 11.18 0.38
N ARG A 184 -18.06 11.63 0.13
CA ARG A 184 -17.55 11.85 -1.22
C ARG A 184 -17.51 10.55 -2.02
N LEU A 185 -17.03 9.44 -1.44
CA LEU A 185 -16.98 8.14 -2.10
C LEU A 185 -18.40 7.59 -2.38
N ALA A 186 -19.35 7.82 -1.47
CA ALA A 186 -20.74 7.47 -1.67
C ALA A 186 -21.36 8.28 -2.83
N GLY A 187 -21.01 9.56 -2.95
CA GLY A 187 -21.42 10.39 -4.08
C GLY A 187 -20.83 9.97 -5.44
N GLU A 188 -19.71 9.22 -5.47
CA GLU A 188 -19.18 8.64 -6.72
C GLU A 188 -20.01 7.43 -7.21
N LEU A 189 -20.86 6.84 -6.35
CA LEU A 189 -21.68 5.65 -6.66
C LEU A 189 -23.11 5.97 -7.08
N ALA A 190 -23.58 7.21 -6.90
CA ALA A 190 -24.90 7.70 -7.27
C ALA A 190 -24.94 8.20 -8.72
#